data_AF-A0A947C9N3-F1
#
_entry.id   AF-A0A947C9N3-F1
#
_cell.length_a   1.000
_cell.length_b   1.000
_cell.length_c   1.000
_cell.angle_alpha   90.00
_cell.angle_beta   90.00
_cell.angle_gamma   90.00
#
_symmetry.space_group_name_H-M   'P 1'
#
loop_
_entity.id
_entity.type
_entity.pdbx_description
1 polymer ?
#
loop_
_entity_poly.entity_id
_entity_poly.type
_entity_poly.pdbx_seq_one_letter_code
_entity_poly.pdbx_strand_id
1 'polypeptide(L)'
;MGKLVAFLCLLGGIAVCAASLGLLPEDYVIFEAPRRVVFGLGAVAVLLGFLLLARDHRASDALMSIFLLSVAAFAGWLTFYAPEGTIERYLPFIPTEVNDALARLLFGLGAAATFGIAIWAGRRLFR
;
A
#
# COMPACT_ATOMS: atom_id res chain seq x y z
N MET A 1 21.35 -4.56 -8.12
CA MET A 1 20.58 -3.87 -7.06
C MET A 1 19.08 -4.21 -7.08
N GLY A 2 18.36 -4.14 -8.20
CA GLY A 2 16.89 -4.37 -8.22
C GLY A 2 16.40 -5.73 -7.68
N LYS A 3 17.13 -6.82 -7.93
CA LYS A 3 16.75 -8.17 -7.44
C LYS A 3 16.76 -8.29 -5.92
N LEU A 4 17.73 -7.66 -5.24
CA LEU A 4 17.83 -7.71 -3.78
C LEU A 4 16.66 -6.96 -3.13
N VAL A 5 16.31 -5.78 -3.69
CA VAL A 5 15.13 -5.03 -3.25
C VAL A 5 13.84 -5.84 -3.48
N ALA A 6 13.74 -6.52 -4.63
CA ALA A 6 12.59 -7.38 -4.91
C ALA A 6 12.43 -8.52 -3.90
N PHE A 7 13.53 -9.20 -3.54
CA PHE A 7 13.52 -10.24 -2.52
C PHE A 7 13.19 -9.70 -1.13
N LEU A 8 13.70 -8.52 -0.77
CA LEU A 8 13.34 -7.86 0.49
C LEU A 8 11.84 -7.53 0.55
N CYS A 9 11.27 -6.99 -0.54
CA CYS A 9 9.83 -6.71 -0.62
C CYS A 9 9.00 -8.00 -0.54
N LEU A 10 9.42 -9.08 -1.20
CA LEU A 10 8.75 -10.37 -1.14
C LEU A 10 8.81 -11.00 0.25
N LEU A 11 10.00 -11.19 0.79
CA LEU A 11 10.19 -11.85 2.09
C LEU A 11 9.62 -11.03 3.23
N GLY A 12 9.85 -9.72 3.22
CA GLY A 12 9.27 -8.80 4.19
C GLY A 12 7.75 -8.76 4.10
N GLY A 13 7.19 -8.66 2.89
CA GLY A 13 5.74 -8.69 2.69
C GLY A 13 5.09 -10.01 3.15
N ILE A 14 5.71 -11.16 2.83
CA ILE A 14 5.26 -12.48 3.30
C ILE A 14 5.31 -12.55 4.83
N ALA A 15 6.39 -12.07 5.46
CA ALA A 15 6.53 -12.06 6.90
C ALA A 15 5.44 -11.19 7.57
N VAL A 16 5.14 -10.01 7.01
CA VAL A 16 4.07 -9.13 7.49
C VAL A 16 2.69 -9.77 7.32
N CYS A 17 2.42 -10.42 6.17
CA CYS A 17 1.19 -11.18 5.97
C CYS A 17 1.07 -12.32 7.00
N ALA A 18 2.13 -13.10 7.21
CA ALA A 18 2.15 -14.18 8.19
C ALA A 18 1.91 -13.67 9.61
N ALA A 19 2.52 -12.52 9.97
CA ALA A 19 2.33 -11.88 11.26
C ALA A 19 0.86 -11.46 11.45
N SER A 20 0.25 -10.84 10.43
CA SER A 20 -1.15 -10.40 10.50
C SER A 20 -2.16 -11.56 10.60
N LEU A 21 -1.81 -12.75 10.10
CA LEU A 21 -2.59 -13.98 10.22
C LEU A 21 -2.42 -14.67 11.59
N GLY A 22 -1.54 -14.15 12.46
CA GLY A 22 -1.25 -14.74 13.77
C GLY A 22 -0.37 -16.00 13.70
N LEU A 23 0.39 -16.18 12.61
CA LEU A 23 1.34 -17.29 12.45
C LEU A 23 2.68 -17.03 13.18
N LEU A 24 2.90 -15.80 13.63
CA LEU A 24 4.06 -15.39 14.42
C LEU A 24 3.62 -15.15 15.88
N PRO A 25 4.48 -15.44 16.87
CA PRO A 25 4.12 -15.29 18.28
C PRO A 25 3.80 -13.83 18.58
N GLU A 26 2.68 -13.59 19.26
CA GLU A 26 2.14 -12.25 19.53
C GLU A 26 3.11 -11.38 20.35
N ASP A 27 3.99 -12.00 21.15
CA ASP A 27 5.01 -11.33 21.96
C ASP A 27 6.06 -10.55 21.14
N TYR A 28 6.22 -10.87 19.86
CA TYR A 28 7.21 -10.23 18.98
C TYR A 28 6.65 -9.12 18.11
N VAL A 29 5.31 -8.99 18.02
CA VAL A 29 4.69 -8.12 17.01
C VAL A 29 3.57 -7.29 17.60
N ILE A 30 3.94 -6.14 18.18
CA ILE A 30 3.00 -5.12 18.66
C ILE A 30 2.49 -4.37 17.43
N PHE A 31 1.36 -4.82 16.87
CA PHE A 31 0.65 -4.04 15.86
C PHE A 31 -0.38 -3.15 16.53
N GLU A 32 -0.11 -1.85 16.56
CA GLU A 32 -1.11 -0.83 16.93
C GLU A 32 -2.20 -0.69 15.86
N ALA A 33 -1.91 -1.10 14.62
CA ALA A 33 -2.81 -1.01 13.48
C ALA A 33 -3.72 -2.26 13.34
N PRO A 34 -4.95 -2.12 12.79
CA PRO A 34 -5.85 -3.25 12.56
C PRO A 34 -5.21 -4.35 11.68
N ARG A 35 -5.33 -5.62 12.09
CA ARG A 35 -4.72 -6.78 11.38
C ARG A 35 -5.00 -6.81 9.88
N ARG A 36 -6.20 -6.39 9.45
CA ARG A 36 -6.59 -6.32 8.02
C ARG A 36 -5.78 -5.30 7.22
N VAL A 37 -5.42 -4.17 7.83
CA VAL A 37 -4.63 -3.08 7.23
C VAL A 37 -3.18 -3.54 7.08
N VAL A 38 -2.64 -4.20 8.11
CA VAL A 38 -1.30 -4.79 8.11
C VAL A 38 -1.17 -5.87 7.03
N PHE A 39 -2.16 -6.78 6.93
CA PHE A 39 -2.21 -7.78 5.86
C PHE A 39 -2.20 -7.13 4.48
N GLY A 40 -2.99 -6.07 4.28
CA GLY A 40 -3.04 -5.32 3.02
C GLY A 40 -1.69 -4.71 2.64
N LEU A 41 -0.98 -4.10 3.60
CA LEU A 41 0.38 -3.58 3.39
C LEU A 41 1.37 -4.69 3.01
N GLY A 42 1.31 -5.84 3.69
CA GLY A 42 2.11 -7.01 3.35
C GLY A 42 1.86 -7.48 1.92
N ALA A 43 0.59 -7.56 1.51
CA ALA A 43 0.21 -7.95 0.15
C ALA A 43 0.71 -6.96 -0.92
N VAL A 44 0.64 -5.65 -0.64
CA VAL A 44 1.20 -4.60 -1.52
C VAL A 44 2.71 -4.74 -1.67
N ALA A 45 3.43 -5.04 -0.58
CA ALA A 45 4.87 -5.27 -0.61
C ALA A 45 5.24 -6.53 -1.45
N VAL A 46 4.48 -7.61 -1.30
CA VAL A 46 4.64 -8.82 -2.13
C VAL A 46 4.42 -8.51 -3.62
N LEU A 47 3.36 -7.77 -3.96
CA LEU A 47 3.08 -7.34 -5.32
C LEU A 47 4.21 -6.47 -5.90
N LEU A 48 4.75 -5.55 -5.11
CA LEU A 48 5.90 -4.73 -5.51
C LEU A 48 7.13 -5.59 -5.80
N GLY A 49 7.40 -6.60 -4.98
CA GLY A 49 8.49 -7.54 -5.22
C GLY A 49 8.32 -8.33 -6.52
N PHE A 50 7.12 -8.84 -6.80
CA PHE A 50 6.81 -9.49 -8.08
C PHE A 50 6.95 -8.54 -9.26
N LEU A 51 6.48 -7.30 -9.14
CA LEU A 51 6.62 -6.28 -10.17
C LEU A 51 8.09 -6.00 -10.50
N LEU A 52 8.94 -5.86 -9.49
CA LEU A 52 10.36 -5.63 -9.65
C LEU A 52 11.08 -6.81 -10.33
N LEU A 53 10.62 -8.04 -10.10
CA LEU A 53 11.12 -9.25 -10.76
C LEU A 53 10.59 -9.42 -12.18
N ALA A 54 9.35 -9.03 -12.44
CA ALA A 54 8.66 -9.21 -13.70
C ALA A 54 8.82 -8.02 -14.67
N ARG A 55 9.71 -7.07 -14.38
CA ARG A 55 9.86 -5.78 -15.09
C ARG A 55 9.89 -5.91 -16.62
N ASP A 56 10.56 -6.94 -17.13
CA ASP A 56 10.75 -7.15 -18.58
C ASP A 56 9.75 -8.16 -19.19
N HIS A 57 8.78 -8.65 -18.41
CA HIS A 57 7.80 -9.62 -18.86
C HIS A 57 6.50 -8.94 -19.30
N ARG A 58 5.76 -9.57 -20.23
CA ARG A 58 4.42 -9.11 -20.66
C ARG A 58 3.40 -9.01 -19.51
N ALA A 59 3.69 -9.67 -18.38
CA ALA A 59 2.87 -9.62 -17.17
C ALA A 59 3.10 -8.36 -16.33
N SER A 60 4.16 -7.59 -16.60
CA SER A 60 4.53 -6.38 -15.88
C SER A 60 3.40 -5.35 -15.84
N ASP A 61 2.75 -5.12 -16.98
CA ASP A 61 1.65 -4.15 -17.08
C ASP A 61 0.43 -4.57 -16.26
N ALA A 62 0.10 -5.87 -16.25
CA ALA A 62 -0.99 -6.40 -15.43
C ALA A 62 -0.67 -6.31 -13.93
N LEU A 63 0.55 -6.68 -13.53
CA LEU A 63 1.03 -6.55 -12.16
C LEU A 63 1.07 -5.09 -11.70
N MET A 64 1.47 -4.17 -12.59
CA MET A 64 1.49 -2.73 -12.30
C MET A 64 0.08 -2.21 -12.06
N SER A 65 -0.89 -2.57 -12.89
CA SER A 65 -2.30 -2.20 -12.69
C SER A 65 -2.83 -2.74 -11.35
N ILE A 66 -2.57 -4.00 -11.01
CA ILE A 66 -3.00 -4.58 -9.72
C ILE A 66 -2.33 -3.86 -8.55
N PHE A 67 -1.04 -3.57 -8.66
CA PHE A 67 -0.30 -2.82 -7.63
C PHE A 67 -0.88 -1.42 -7.43
N LEU A 68 -1.10 -0.66 -8.50
CA LEU A 68 -1.68 0.68 -8.45
C LEU A 68 -3.11 0.67 -7.88
N LEU A 69 -3.94 -0.31 -8.24
CA LEU A 69 -5.27 -0.47 -7.64
C LEU A 69 -5.19 -0.80 -6.15
N SER A 70 -4.21 -1.60 -5.74
CA SER A 70 -4.00 -1.94 -4.32
C SER A 70 -3.56 -0.72 -3.52
N VAL A 71 -2.66 0.11 -4.07
CA VAL A 71 -2.25 1.39 -3.47
C VAL A 71 -3.43 2.37 -3.41
N ALA A 72 -4.22 2.47 -4.49
CA ALA A 72 -5.41 3.31 -4.53
C ALA A 72 -6.45 2.90 -3.48
N ALA A 73 -6.68 1.59 -3.32
CA ALA A 73 -7.59 1.06 -2.30
C ALA A 73 -7.11 1.38 -0.89
N PHE A 74 -5.80 1.25 -0.63
CA PHE A 74 -5.21 1.58 0.67
C PHE A 74 -5.27 3.07 0.98
N ALA A 75 -4.92 3.92 0.01
CA ALA A 75 -5.01 5.37 0.15
C ALA A 75 -6.48 5.83 0.30
N GLY A 76 -7.41 5.20 -0.41
CA GLY A 76 -8.85 5.43 -0.24
C GLY A 76 -9.33 5.03 1.15
N TRP A 77 -8.86 3.89 1.67
CA TRP A 77 -9.15 3.48 3.04
C TRP A 77 -8.62 4.50 4.06
N LEU A 78 -7.37 4.97 3.89
CA LEU A 78 -6.81 6.02 4.75
C LEU A 78 -7.63 7.32 4.71
N THR A 79 -8.18 7.66 3.56
CA THR A 79 -8.98 8.88 3.38
C THR A 79 -10.30 8.81 4.13
N PHE A 80 -11.03 7.71 3.98
CA PHE A 80 -12.43 7.61 4.43
C PHE A 80 -12.61 6.88 5.76
N TYR A 81 -11.71 5.96 6.12
CA TYR A 81 -11.92 5.02 7.23
C TYR A 81 -10.81 5.03 8.29
N ALA A 82 -9.70 5.75 8.07
CA ALA A 82 -8.67 5.86 9.11
C ALA A 82 -9.23 6.54 10.37
N PRO A 83 -8.99 5.97 11.57
CA PRO A 83 -9.25 6.64 12.83
C PRO A 83 -8.48 7.96 12.95
N GLU A 84 -9.05 8.91 13.69
CA GLU A 84 -8.36 10.16 14.04
C GLU A 84 -7.04 9.85 14.77
N GLY A 85 -5.96 10.57 14.42
CA GLY A 85 -4.63 10.36 14.98
C GLY A 85 -3.80 9.26 14.32
N THR A 86 -4.32 8.56 13.29
CA THR A 86 -3.54 7.58 12.51
C THR A 86 -2.45 8.24 11.67
N ILE A 87 -2.67 9.48 11.24
CA ILE A 87 -1.73 10.21 10.39
C ILE A 87 -0.80 11.04 11.27
N GLU A 88 0.51 10.75 11.21
CA GLU A 88 1.51 11.48 11.97
C GLU A 88 1.57 12.97 11.58
N ARG A 89 1.71 13.80 12.61
CA ARG A 89 1.72 15.26 12.48
C ARG A 89 3.11 15.75 12.08
N TYR A 90 3.26 16.17 10.83
CA TYR A 90 4.53 16.77 10.36
C TYR A 90 4.69 18.26 10.67
N LEU A 91 3.58 18.98 10.93
CA LEU A 91 3.59 20.43 11.16
C LEU A 91 2.98 20.76 12.54
N PRO A 92 3.80 21.17 13.53
CA PRO A 92 3.33 21.41 14.91
C PRO A 92 2.47 22.67 15.07
N PHE A 93 2.47 23.56 14.08
CA PHE A 93 1.78 24.86 14.12
C PHE A 93 0.32 24.81 13.63
N ILE A 94 -0.08 23.73 12.94
CA ILE A 94 -1.41 23.59 12.33
C ILE A 94 -2.32 22.80 13.27
N PRO A 95 -3.57 23.25 13.56
CA PRO A 95 -4.53 22.49 14.35
C PRO A 95 -4.68 21.04 13.86
N THR A 96 -4.91 20.11 14.79
CA THR A 96 -4.99 18.67 14.50
C THR A 96 -6.06 18.34 13.47
N GLU A 97 -7.23 18.97 13.60
CA GLU A 97 -8.36 18.81 12.67
C GLU A 97 -8.00 19.20 11.24
N VAL A 98 -7.27 20.30 11.06
CA VAL A 98 -6.87 20.82 9.74
C VAL A 98 -5.79 19.92 9.12
N ASN A 99 -4.87 19.41 9.93
CA ASN A 99 -3.84 18.50 9.45
C ASN A 99 -4.45 17.16 9.00
N ASP A 100 -5.35 16.57 9.79
CA ASP A 100 -6.00 15.32 9.43
C ASP A 100 -6.87 15.47 8.16
N ALA A 101 -7.60 16.58 8.04
CA ALA A 101 -8.37 16.89 6.82
C ALA A 101 -7.48 17.06 5.58
N LEU A 102 -6.36 17.78 5.69
CA LEU A 102 -5.41 17.96 4.59
C LEU A 102 -4.76 16.64 4.19
N ALA A 103 -4.37 15.82 5.16
CA ALA A 103 -3.75 14.54 4.87
C ALA A 103 -4.73 13.58 4.21
N ARG A 104 -5.97 13.48 4.71
CA ARG A 104 -7.04 12.70 4.05
C ARG A 104 -7.30 13.19 2.64
N LEU A 105 -7.33 14.51 2.41
CA LEU A 105 -7.52 15.07 1.07
C LEU A 105 -6.36 14.69 0.13
N LEU A 106 -5.11 14.76 0.62
CA LEU A 106 -3.94 14.34 -0.15
C LEU A 106 -3.97 12.84 -0.48
N PHE A 107 -4.29 11.98 0.49
CA PHE A 107 -4.46 10.55 0.25
C PHE A 107 -5.61 10.27 -0.73
N GLY A 108 -6.72 11.01 -0.65
CA GLY A 108 -7.87 10.86 -1.52
C GLY A 108 -7.58 11.24 -2.97
N LEU A 109 -6.88 12.37 -3.17
CA LEU A 109 -6.40 12.78 -4.48
C LEU A 109 -5.37 11.79 -5.05
N GLY A 110 -4.46 11.29 -4.20
CA GLY A 110 -3.50 10.25 -4.57
C GLY A 110 -4.19 8.95 -4.99
N ALA A 111 -5.23 8.52 -4.27
CA ALA A 111 -6.04 7.36 -4.60
C ALA A 111 -6.75 7.52 -5.95
N ALA A 112 -7.36 8.67 -6.21
CA ALA A 112 -8.02 8.96 -7.47
C ALA A 112 -7.03 8.95 -8.65
N ALA A 113 -5.86 9.57 -8.47
CA ALA A 113 -4.83 9.62 -9.51
C ALA A 113 -4.28 8.21 -9.82
N THR A 114 -3.93 7.43 -8.79
CA THR A 114 -3.41 6.06 -8.95
C THR A 114 -4.46 5.14 -9.59
N PHE A 115 -5.72 5.25 -9.20
CA PHE A 115 -6.83 4.52 -9.84
C PHE A 115 -6.98 4.87 -11.32
N GLY A 116 -6.94 6.16 -11.66
CA GLY A 116 -7.01 6.62 -13.05
C GLY A 116 -5.87 6.07 -13.92
N ILE A 117 -4.64 6.10 -13.39
CA ILE A 117 -3.46 5.52 -14.07
C ILE A 117 -3.61 4.00 -14.20
N ALA A 118 -4.12 3.31 -13.18
CA ALA A 118 -4.30 1.86 -13.22
C ALA A 118 -5.31 1.43 -14.29
N ILE A 119 -6.44 2.14 -14.41
CA ILE A 119 -7.43 1.93 -15.48
C ILE A 119 -6.78 2.18 -16.84
N TRP A 120 -6.05 3.29 -16.98
CA TRP A 120 -5.42 3.63 -18.25
C TRP A 120 -4.38 2.60 -18.68
N ALA A 121 -3.55 2.11 -17.76
CA ALA A 121 -2.62 1.01 -17.99
C ALA A 121 -3.37 -0.29 -18.34
N GLY A 122 -4.45 -0.60 -17.62
CA GLY A 122 -5.29 -1.77 -17.89
C GLY A 122 -5.91 -1.74 -19.29
N ARG A 123 -6.32 -0.57 -19.78
CA ARG A 123 -6.84 -0.42 -21.15
C ARG A 123 -5.80 -0.73 -22.23
N ARG A 124 -4.50 -0.63 -21.93
CA ARG A 124 -3.43 -1.00 -22.87
C ARG A 124 -3.27 -2.52 -23.01
N LEU A 125 -3.66 -3.30 -22.00
CA LEU A 125 -3.59 -4.76 -22.03
C LEU A 125 -4.61 -5.40 -22.99
N PHE A 126 -5.71 -4.70 -23.26
CA PHE A 126 -6.79 -5.16 -24.13
C PHE A 126 -6.72 -4.58 -25.57
N ARG A 127 -5.63 -3.88 -25.91
CA ARG A 127 -5.32 -3.43 -27.27
C ARG A 127 -4.21 -4.28 -27.86
#